data_AF-A0A2S0M0X2-F1
#
_entry.id   AF-A0A2S0M0X2-F1
#
_cell.length_a   1.000
_cell.length_b   1.000
_cell.length_c   1.000
_cell.angle_alpha   90.00
_cell.angle_beta   90.00
_cell.angle_gamma   90.00
#
_symmetry.space_group_name_H-M   'P 1'
#
loop_
_entity.id
_entity.type
_entity.pdbx_description
1 polymer ?
#
loop_
_entity_poly.entity_id
_entity_poly.type
_entity_poly.pdbx_seq_one_letter_code
_entity_poly.pdbx_strand_id
1 'polypeptide(L)'
;MTNRHWQVFADLAARDHAAHARVLEAVPGAALTHFADGSAEATMIIDAPTQHEATLFVRLALLELDLEATGLSVEETGPDDVGEPFEPLDLADPAMARAQEWAHSLARPIPALT
;
A
#
# COMPACT_ATOMS: atom_id res chain seq x y z
N MET A 1 -6.70 -9.58 -16.89
CA MET A 1 -5.40 -9.67 -16.18
C MET A 1 -5.68 -10.37 -14.88
N THR A 2 -4.88 -11.37 -14.49
CA THR A 2 -5.06 -12.06 -13.20
C THR A 2 -4.55 -11.12 -12.12
N ASN A 3 -5.43 -10.68 -11.20
CA ASN A 3 -4.99 -9.94 -10.02
C ASN A 3 -4.19 -10.88 -9.13
N ARG A 4 -3.04 -10.41 -8.65
CA ARG A 4 -2.23 -11.07 -7.64
C ARG A 4 -2.31 -10.25 -6.36
N HIS A 5 -2.10 -10.93 -5.24
CA HIS A 5 -2.13 -10.31 -3.93
C HIS A 5 -0.70 -10.05 -3.46
N TRP A 6 -0.46 -8.82 -3.02
CA TRP A 6 0.85 -8.36 -2.55
C TRP A 6 0.73 -7.87 -1.12
N GLN A 7 1.40 -8.56 -0.20
CA GLN A 7 1.53 -8.07 1.16
C GLN A 7 2.65 -7.03 1.20
N VAL A 8 2.34 -5.88 1.76
CA VAL A 8 3.25 -4.75 1.85
C VAL A 8 3.46 -4.38 3.30
N PHE A 9 4.71 -4.12 3.65
CA PHE A 9 5.12 -3.59 4.94
C PHE A 9 5.79 -2.24 4.69
N ALA A 10 5.25 -1.19 5.32
CA ALA A 10 5.75 0.17 5.19
C ALA A 10 6.14 0.71 6.58
N ASP A 11 7.44 0.97 6.76
CA ASP A 11 7.95 1.59 7.98
C ASP A 11 7.65 3.09 7.93
N LEU A 12 6.94 3.61 8.92
CA LEU A 12 6.53 5.01 9.05
C LEU A 12 7.37 5.71 10.12
N ALA A 13 7.85 6.91 9.77
CA ALA A 13 8.65 7.71 10.69
C ALA A 13 7.86 8.11 11.96
N ALA A 14 8.57 8.19 13.09
CA ALA A 14 8.00 8.46 14.43
C ALA A 14 7.40 9.86 14.64
N ARG A 15 7.36 10.69 13.61
CA ARG A 15 7.12 12.14 13.74
C ARG A 15 5.65 12.52 13.76
N ASP A 16 4.75 11.59 13.45
CA ASP A 16 3.32 11.90 13.38
C ASP A 16 2.40 10.68 13.67
N HIS A 17 2.23 10.35 14.95
CA HIS A 17 1.30 9.30 15.40
C HIS A 17 -0.15 9.55 14.97
N ALA A 18 -0.56 10.82 14.84
CA ALA A 18 -1.90 11.16 14.40
C ALA A 18 -2.07 10.88 12.90
N ALA A 19 -1.04 11.11 12.09
CA ALA A 19 -1.05 10.75 10.68
C ALA A 19 -1.02 9.24 10.46
N HIS A 20 -0.36 8.45 11.33
CA HIS A 20 -0.35 6.99 11.18
C HIS A 20 -1.76 6.39 11.21
N ALA A 21 -2.68 6.95 12.01
CA ALA A 21 -4.08 6.52 12.06
C ALA A 21 -4.82 6.71 10.72
N ARG A 22 -4.39 7.66 9.87
CA ARG A 22 -4.98 7.88 8.54
C ARG A 22 -4.80 6.69 7.62
N VAL A 23 -3.78 5.86 7.82
CA VAL A 23 -3.60 4.63 7.04
C VAL A 23 -4.79 3.70 7.25
N LEU A 24 -5.24 3.53 8.49
CA LEU A 24 -6.36 2.65 8.82
C LEU A 24 -7.69 3.18 8.26
N GLU A 25 -7.84 4.50 8.16
CA GLU A 25 -9.03 5.16 7.59
C GLU A 25 -9.05 5.06 6.06
N ALA A 26 -7.89 5.22 5.42
CA ALA A 26 -7.77 5.26 3.96
C ALA A 26 -7.66 3.88 3.33
N VAL A 27 -7.12 2.89 4.05
CA VAL A 27 -6.77 1.56 3.54
C VAL A 27 -7.52 0.51 4.36
N PRO A 28 -8.77 0.15 3.98
CA PRO A 28 -9.51 -0.92 4.62
C PRO A 28 -8.71 -2.22 4.66
N GLY A 29 -8.71 -2.90 5.81
CA GLY A 29 -7.93 -4.13 6.03
C GLY A 29 -6.44 -3.90 6.31
N ALA A 30 -5.95 -2.65 6.32
CA ALA A 30 -4.62 -2.37 6.82
C ALA A 30 -4.51 -2.61 8.33
N ALA A 31 -3.34 -3.06 8.76
CA ALA A 31 -2.95 -3.14 10.16
C ALA A 31 -1.80 -2.17 10.44
N LEU A 32 -1.71 -1.71 11.68
CA LEU A 32 -0.68 -0.77 12.11
C LEU A 32 -0.06 -1.26 13.42
N THR A 33 1.24 -1.54 13.39
CA THR A 33 2.02 -1.95 14.56
C THR A 33 2.86 -0.77 15.02
N HIS A 34 2.63 -0.27 16.24
CA HIS A 34 3.45 0.81 16.82
C HIS A 34 4.62 0.24 17.62
N PHE A 35 5.78 0.86 17.48
CA PHE A 35 6.99 0.49 18.21
C PHE A 35 7.28 1.48 19.34
N ALA A 36 8.12 1.04 20.29
CA ALA A 36 8.44 1.81 21.49
C ALA A 36 9.24 3.10 21.20
N ASP A 37 9.91 3.18 20.05
CA ASP A 37 10.63 4.38 19.60
C ASP A 37 9.71 5.41 18.91
N GLY A 38 8.41 5.10 18.83
CA GLY A 38 7.39 5.92 18.20
C GLY A 38 7.25 5.70 16.69
N SER A 39 8.08 4.88 16.05
CA SER A 39 7.82 4.45 14.67
C SER A 39 6.62 3.52 14.59
N ALA A 40 6.11 3.29 13.38
CA ALA A 40 5.07 2.32 13.14
C ALA A 40 5.33 1.54 11.86
N GLU A 41 4.84 0.31 11.76
CA GLU A 41 4.79 -0.47 10.52
C GLU A 41 3.34 -0.59 10.10
N ALA A 42 3.04 -0.13 8.89
CA ALA A 42 1.76 -0.36 8.25
C ALA A 42 1.84 -1.61 7.37
N THR A 43 0.95 -2.57 7.63
CA THR A 43 0.80 -3.80 6.84
C THR A 43 -0.49 -3.69 6.04
N MET A 44 -0.41 -3.89 4.73
CA MET A 44 -1.56 -3.81 3.84
C MET A 44 -1.48 -4.89 2.76
N ILE A 45 -2.63 -5.30 2.24
CA ILE A 45 -2.67 -6.22 1.12
C ILE A 45 -3.28 -5.57 -0.10
N ILE A 46 -2.56 -5.66 -1.22
CA ILE A 46 -2.87 -4.92 -2.44
C ILE A 46 -3.07 -5.87 -3.60
N ASP A 47 -4.17 -5.66 -4.32
CA ASP A 47 -4.42 -6.31 -5.59
C ASP A 47 -3.73 -5.54 -6.70
N ALA A 48 -2.71 -6.15 -7.29
CA ALA A 48 -2.03 -5.59 -8.45
C ALA A 48 -1.57 -6.67 -9.43
N PRO A 49 -1.55 -6.37 -10.74
CA PRO A 49 -0.98 -7.27 -11.76
C PRO A 49 0.49 -7.63 -11.52
N THR A 50 1.28 -6.73 -10.91
CA THR A 50 2.72 -6.90 -10.71
C THR A 50 3.20 -6.31 -9.37
N GLN A 51 4.31 -6.83 -8.84
CA GLN A 51 4.97 -6.29 -7.64
C GLN A 51 5.31 -4.80 -7.80
N HIS A 52 5.73 -4.41 -9.00
CA HIS A 52 6.09 -3.03 -9.31
C HIS A 52 4.90 -2.09 -9.19
N GLU A 53 3.75 -2.48 -9.73
CA GLU A 53 2.50 -1.70 -9.63
C GLU A 53 2.02 -1.59 -8.17
N ALA A 54 2.07 -2.68 -7.40
CA ALA A 54 1.78 -2.65 -5.96
C ALA A 54 2.73 -1.70 -5.20
N THR A 55 4.02 -1.76 -5.50
CA THR A 55 5.03 -0.89 -4.88
C THR A 55 4.77 0.59 -5.19
N LEU A 56 4.44 0.91 -6.45
CA LEU A 56 4.12 2.27 -6.86
C LEU A 56 2.85 2.78 -6.17
N PHE A 57 1.82 1.95 -6.12
CA PHE A 57 0.58 2.28 -5.44
C PHE A 57 0.82 2.70 -3.99
N VAL A 58 1.55 1.90 -3.21
CA VAL A 58 1.79 2.21 -1.78
C VAL A 58 2.56 3.51 -1.61
N ARG A 59 3.59 3.74 -2.42
CA ARG A 59 4.39 4.97 -2.36
C ARG A 59 3.53 6.20 -2.63
N LEU A 60 2.64 6.12 -3.61
CA LEU A 60 1.74 7.21 -3.97
C LEU A 60 0.63 7.38 -2.93
N ALA A 61 0.10 6.29 -2.38
CA ALA A 61 -0.89 6.30 -1.31
C ALA A 61 -0.34 6.99 -0.05
N LEU A 62 0.85 6.59 0.41
CA LEU A 62 1.48 7.21 1.57
C LEU A 62 1.80 8.69 1.31
N LEU A 63 2.21 9.04 0.09
CA LEU A 63 2.41 10.44 -0.29
C LEU A 63 1.11 11.26 -0.24
N GLU A 64 0.00 10.73 -0.74
CA GLU A 64 -1.32 11.38 -0.69
C GLU A 64 -1.82 11.54 0.76
N LEU A 65 -1.40 10.66 1.68
CA LEU A 65 -1.71 10.74 3.10
C LEU A 65 -0.75 11.64 3.90
N ASP A 66 0.24 12.25 3.22
CA ASP A 66 1.31 13.05 3.83
C ASP A 66 2.15 12.22 4.83
N LEU A 67 2.39 10.96 4.50
CA LEU A 67 3.17 10.00 5.29
C LEU A 67 4.51 9.70 4.64
N GLU A 68 5.58 9.82 5.43
CA GLU A 68 6.93 9.45 5.02
C GLU A 68 7.23 7.99 5.40
N ALA A 69 7.46 7.15 4.39
CA ALA A 69 7.96 5.80 4.57
C ALA A 69 9.49 5.80 4.67
N THR A 70 10.05 5.26 5.76
CA THR A 70 11.49 5.05 5.93
C THR A 70 11.96 3.71 5.38
N GLY A 71 11.03 2.80 5.11
CA GLY A 71 11.27 1.46 4.58
C GLY A 71 10.01 0.94 3.87
N LEU A 72 10.21 0.09 2.86
CA LEU A 72 9.12 -0.54 2.12
C LEU A 72 9.56 -1.92 1.61
N SER A 73 8.83 -2.96 1.99
CA SER A 73 8.97 -4.32 1.44
C SER A 73 7.63 -4.80 0.88
N VAL A 74 7.69 -5.60 -0.18
CA VAL A 74 6.52 -6.09 -0.92
C VAL A 74 6.75 -7.54 -1.31
N GLU A 75 5.84 -8.43 -0.90
CA GLU A 75 5.94 -9.88 -1.10
C GLU A 75 4.64 -10.42 -1.70
N GLU A 76 4.74 -11.42 -2.58
CA GLU A 76 3.54 -12.10 -3.12
C GLU A 76 2.95 -12.98 -2.02
N THR A 77 1.64 -12.86 -1.77
CA THR A 77 0.94 -13.61 -0.72
C THR A 77 -0.21 -14.42 -1.30
N GLY A 78 -0.42 -15.63 -0.76
CA GLY A 78 -1.56 -16.47 -1.09
C GLY A 78 -2.79 -16.14 -0.24
N PRO A 79 -4.01 -16.48 -0.69
CA PRO A 79 -5.22 -16.29 0.10
C PRO A 79 -5.24 -17.11 1.41
N ASP A 80 -4.38 -18.13 1.55
CA ASP A 80 -4.34 -19.04 2.70
C ASP A 80 -3.24 -18.70 3.73
N ASP A 81 -2.31 -17.78 3.42
CA ASP A 81 -1.13 -17.53 4.26
C ASP A 81 -1.40 -16.61 5.48
N VAL A 82 -2.58 -15.98 5.55
CA VAL A 82 -2.85 -14.87 6.48
C VAL A 82 -3.71 -15.27 7.69
N GLY A 83 -4.27 -16.49 7.74
CA GLY A 83 -5.05 -17.01 8.89
C GLY A 83 -6.40 -16.30 9.18
N GLU A 84 -6.63 -15.13 8.59
CA GLU A 84 -7.87 -14.35 8.62
C GLU A 84 -8.41 -14.15 7.19
N PRO A 85 -9.73 -13.99 7.01
CA PRO A 85 -10.32 -13.78 5.69
C PRO A 85 -9.76 -12.52 5.04
N PHE A 86 -9.17 -12.70 3.86
CA PHE A 86 -8.66 -11.65 3.00
C PHE A 86 -9.81 -10.76 2.51
N GLU A 87 -9.79 -9.48 2.88
CA GLU A 87 -10.66 -8.47 2.26
C GLU A 87 -9.81 -7.62 1.32
N PRO A 88 -10.08 -7.67 -0.01
CA PRO A 88 -9.43 -6.79 -0.96
C PRO A 88 -9.64 -5.32 -0.59
N LEU A 89 -8.66 -4.48 -0.91
CA LEU A 89 -8.76 -3.04 -0.76
C LEU A 89 -9.91 -2.47 -1.60
N ASP A 90 -11.06 -2.22 -0.97
CA ASP A 90 -12.11 -1.38 -1.56
C ASP A 90 -11.75 0.08 -1.31
N LEU A 91 -11.15 0.71 -2.33
CA LEU A 91 -10.63 2.07 -2.25
C LEU A 91 -11.79 3.08 -2.36
N ALA A 92 -12.52 3.28 -1.26
CA ALA A 92 -13.53 4.33 -1.16
C ALA A 92 -12.89 5.74 -1.02
N ASP A 93 -11.63 5.81 -0.60
CA ASP A 93 -10.89 7.05 -0.42
C ASP A 93 -10.43 7.65 -1.76
N PRO A 94 -10.76 8.93 -2.07
CA PRO A 94 -10.39 9.57 -3.34
C PRO A 94 -8.88 9.72 -3.57
N ALA A 95 -8.08 9.83 -2.50
CA ALA A 95 -6.63 9.89 -2.58
C ALA A 95 -6.06 8.51 -2.96
N MET A 96 -6.62 7.44 -2.39
CA MET A 96 -6.25 6.07 -2.77
C MET A 96 -6.65 5.74 -4.21
N ALA A 97 -7.84 6.13 -4.65
CA ALA A 97 -8.26 5.95 -6.03
C ALA A 97 -7.29 6.64 -7.01
N ARG A 98 -6.86 7.87 -6.70
CA ARG A 98 -5.87 8.59 -7.51
C ARG A 98 -4.50 7.92 -7.51
N ALA A 99 -4.03 7.46 -6.35
CA ALA A 99 -2.79 6.72 -6.24
C ALA A 99 -2.81 5.45 -7.11
N GLN A 100 -3.95 4.74 -7.16
CA GLN A 100 -4.14 3.57 -7.99
C GLN A 100 -4.08 3.91 -9.49
N GLU A 101 -4.78 4.96 -9.92
CA GLU A 101 -4.75 5.43 -11.31
C GLU A 101 -3.33 5.78 -11.77
N TRP A 102 -2.58 6.49 -10.94
CA TRP A 102 -1.19 6.84 -11.23
C TRP A 102 -0.26 5.63 -11.23
N ALA A 103 -0.39 4.73 -10.25
CA ALA A 103 0.39 3.50 -10.20
C ALA A 103 0.16 2.65 -11.45
N HIS A 104 -1.10 2.49 -11.86
CA HIS A 104 -1.47 1.78 -13.08
C HIS A 104 -0.86 2.43 -14.33
N SER A 105 -0.92 3.77 -14.42
CA SER A 105 -0.34 4.52 -15.53
C SER A 105 1.17 4.40 -15.60
N LEU A 106 1.86 4.42 -14.45
CA LEU A 106 3.32 4.38 -14.36
C LEU A 106 3.90 2.97 -14.52
N ALA A 107 3.14 1.94 -14.12
CA ALA A 107 3.54 0.54 -14.28
C ALA A 107 3.44 0.05 -15.74
N ARG A 108 2.68 0.74 -16.59
CA ARG A 108 2.57 0.40 -18.01
C ARG A 108 3.84 0.78 -18.77
N PRO A 109 4.39 -0.12 -19.60
CA PRO A 109 5.51 0.24 -20.45
C PRO A 109 5.12 1.38 -21.39
N ILE A 110 5.95 2.42 -21.45
CA ILE A 110 5.78 3.50 -22.42
C ILE A 110 5.84 2.86 -23.81
N PRO A 111 4.80 3.01 -24.65
CA PRO A 111 4.85 2.49 -26.00
C PRO A 111 6.05 3.11 -26.70
N ALA A 112 6.96 2.27 -27.20
CA ALA A 112 8.08 2.74 -28.00
C ALA A 112 7.51 3.57 -29.15
N LEU A 113 7.90 4.84 -29.23
CA LEU A 113 7.61 5.69 -30.39
C LEU A 113 8.32 5.05 -31.58
N THR A 114 7.55 4.32 -32.40
CA THR A 114 8.00 3.77 -33.70
C THR A 114 8.11 4.87 -34.75
#